data_AF-A0A2G0E6E0-F1
#
_entry.id   AF-A0A2G0E6E0-F1
#
_cell.length_a   1.000
_cell.length_b   1.000
_cell.length_c   1.000
_cell.angle_alpha   90.00
_cell.angle_beta   90.00
_cell.angle_gamma   90.00
#
_symmetry.space_group_name_H-M   'P 1'
#
loop_
_entity.id
_entity.type
_entity.pdbx_description
1 polymer ?
#
loop_
_entity_poly.entity_id
_entity_poly.type
_entity_poly.pdbx_seq_one_letter_code
_entity_poly.pdbx_strand_id
1 'polypeptide(L)'
;CTYDSRLEAALHEIEDVLGEKSSKKRWYAMKYFERDQKVNEDDEITISQQKEIEQLIQLTEKLLDDDSETILVNERYEFITQLCALSVVSNDSFQLSMSDKIDQIATNRWLALPIFAFVMWLIYYLAIQTVGTMGTDWINDTLFGTWLPEHVSRL
;
A
#
# COMPACT_ATOMS: atom_id res chain seq x y z
N CYS A 1 -21.14 -16.27 7.92
CA CYS A 1 -20.41 -15.18 7.25
C CYS A 1 -21.44 -14.44 6.44
N THR A 2 -21.62 -13.15 6.71
CA THR A 2 -22.56 -12.30 5.99
C THR A 2 -21.70 -11.29 5.25
N TYR A 3 -21.69 -11.37 3.92
CA TYR A 3 -21.03 -10.40 3.04
C TYR A 3 -21.93 -9.18 2.82
N ASP A 4 -21.48 -8.23 1.99
CA ASP A 4 -22.31 -7.13 1.52
C ASP A 4 -23.67 -7.66 1.02
N SER A 5 -24.73 -6.94 1.41
CA SER A 5 -26.12 -7.27 1.07
C SER A 5 -26.37 -7.53 -0.42
N ARG A 6 -25.63 -6.86 -1.30
CA ARG A 6 -25.74 -6.98 -2.76
C ARG A 6 -25.21 -8.32 -3.25
N LEU A 7 -24.03 -8.71 -2.75
CA LEU A 7 -23.46 -10.02 -3.03
C LEU A 7 -24.30 -11.13 -2.40
N GLU A 8 -24.77 -10.93 -1.16
CA GLU A 8 -25.64 -11.89 -0.47
C GLU A 8 -26.94 -12.14 -1.24
N ALA A 9 -27.57 -11.10 -1.78
CA ALA A 9 -28.75 -11.23 -2.61
C ALA A 9 -28.47 -12.05 -3.87
N ALA A 10 -27.39 -11.74 -4.59
CA ALA A 10 -27.00 -12.48 -5.79
C ALA A 10 -26.71 -13.96 -5.48
N LEU A 11 -26.00 -14.25 -4.39
CA LEU A 11 -25.72 -15.62 -3.97
C LEU A 11 -26.99 -16.37 -3.56
N HIS A 12 -27.94 -15.71 -2.90
CA HIS A 12 -29.23 -16.32 -2.56
C HIS A 12 -30.05 -16.66 -3.81
N GLU A 13 -30.10 -15.76 -4.79
CA GLU A 13 -30.79 -16.03 -6.06
C GLU A 13 -30.13 -17.20 -6.81
N ILE A 14 -28.79 -17.29 -6.81
CA ILE A 14 -28.08 -18.44 -7.38
C ILE A 14 -28.41 -19.73 -6.60
N GLU A 15 -28.50 -19.69 -5.27
CA GLU A 15 -28.91 -20.85 -4.46
C GLU A 15 -30.33 -21.32 -4.80
N ASP A 16 -31.26 -20.39 -5.05
CA ASP A 16 -32.63 -20.71 -5.46
C ASP A 16 -32.66 -21.38 -6.84
N VAL A 17 -31.85 -20.91 -7.79
CA VAL A 17 -31.69 -21.52 -9.13
C VAL A 17 -31.13 -22.95 -9.03
N LEU A 18 -30.19 -23.20 -8.12
CA LEU A 18 -29.58 -24.52 -7.91
C LEU A 18 -30.54 -25.53 -7.26
N GLY A 19 -31.52 -25.05 -6.47
CA GLY A 19 -32.52 -25.89 -5.83
C GLY A 19 -32.01 -26.75 -4.67
N GLU A 20 -32.75 -27.78 -4.28
CA GLU A 20 -32.47 -28.59 -3.06
C GLU A 20 -31.45 -29.71 -3.20
N LYS A 21 -30.81 -29.86 -4.36
CA LYS A 21 -30.08 -31.09 -4.69
C LYS A 21 -28.79 -31.31 -3.90
N SER A 22 -28.20 -30.27 -3.31
CA SER A 22 -26.88 -30.35 -2.67
C SER A 22 -26.90 -29.90 -1.21
N SER A 23 -26.25 -30.65 -0.32
CA SER A 23 -26.07 -30.24 1.08
C SER A 23 -25.14 -29.02 1.23
N LYS A 24 -24.42 -28.66 0.16
CA LYS A 24 -23.45 -27.55 0.12
C LYS A 24 -23.89 -26.43 -0.82
N LYS A 25 -25.19 -26.12 -0.93
CA LYS A 25 -25.74 -25.10 -1.86
C LYS A 25 -24.93 -23.80 -1.87
N ARG A 26 -24.66 -23.26 -0.69
CA ARG A 26 -23.90 -22.02 -0.50
C ARG A 26 -22.52 -22.07 -1.16
N TRP A 27 -21.83 -23.21 -1.02
CA TRP A 27 -20.50 -23.39 -1.61
C TRP A 27 -20.59 -23.45 -3.13
N TYR A 28 -21.56 -24.18 -3.69
CA TYR A 28 -21.79 -24.21 -5.13
C TYR A 28 -22.16 -22.84 -5.67
N ALA A 29 -23.03 -22.09 -5.00
CA ALA A 29 -23.40 -20.74 -5.42
C ALA A 29 -22.20 -19.80 -5.49
N MET A 30 -21.33 -19.80 -4.45
CA MET A 30 -20.08 -19.04 -4.48
C MET A 30 -19.16 -19.48 -5.62
N LYS A 31 -19.12 -20.78 -5.93
CA LYS A 31 -18.27 -21.32 -6.98
C LYS A 31 -18.74 -21.03 -8.39
N TYR A 32 -20.05 -21.08 -8.62
CA TYR A 32 -20.63 -20.61 -9.86
C TYR A 32 -20.44 -19.10 -10.01
N PHE A 33 -20.56 -18.32 -8.92
CA PHE A 33 -20.28 -16.88 -8.93
C PHE A 33 -18.82 -16.56 -9.28
N GLU A 34 -17.85 -17.32 -8.76
CA GLU A 34 -16.43 -17.25 -9.15
C GLU A 34 -16.16 -17.76 -10.59
N ARG A 35 -17.18 -18.26 -11.31
CA ARG A 35 -17.04 -18.94 -12.61
C ARG A 35 -16.00 -20.07 -12.59
N ASP A 36 -15.92 -20.81 -11.48
CA ASP A 36 -14.96 -21.90 -11.30
C ASP A 36 -15.25 -23.03 -12.30
N GLN A 37 -14.31 -23.27 -13.21
CA GLN A 37 -14.47 -24.25 -14.29
C GLN A 37 -14.71 -25.67 -13.78
N LYS A 38 -14.16 -26.03 -12.61
CA LYS A 38 -14.29 -27.38 -12.05
C LYS A 38 -15.73 -27.71 -11.68
N VAL A 39 -16.51 -26.71 -11.30
CA VAL A 39 -17.90 -26.90 -10.89
C VAL A 39 -18.84 -27.06 -12.09
N ASN A 40 -18.41 -26.64 -13.27
CA ASN A 40 -19.12 -26.93 -14.52
C ASN A 40 -18.87 -28.37 -15.01
N GLU A 41 -17.74 -28.99 -14.63
CA GLU A 41 -17.41 -30.38 -15.04
C GLU A 41 -18.25 -31.42 -14.29
N ASP A 42 -18.79 -31.09 -13.12
CA ASP A 42 -19.63 -31.98 -12.32
C ASP A 42 -21.08 -32.12 -12.86
N ASP A 43 -21.42 -31.42 -13.96
CA ASP A 43 -22.66 -31.56 -14.76
C ASP A 43 -23.98 -31.55 -13.95
N GLU A 44 -24.03 -30.84 -12.81
CA GLU A 44 -25.20 -30.82 -11.92
C GLU A 44 -26.33 -29.87 -12.37
N ILE A 45 -26.07 -28.95 -13.32
CA ILE A 45 -26.99 -27.89 -13.73
C ILE A 45 -27.38 -27.93 -15.21
N THR A 46 -28.61 -27.52 -15.50
CA THR A 46 -29.12 -27.42 -16.88
C THR A 46 -28.58 -26.18 -17.57
N ILE A 47 -28.46 -26.20 -18.90
CA ILE A 47 -28.07 -25.03 -19.72
C ILE A 47 -28.90 -23.78 -19.39
N SER A 48 -30.20 -23.95 -19.11
CA SER A 48 -31.08 -22.84 -18.70
C SER A 48 -30.65 -22.21 -17.38
N GLN A 49 -30.31 -23.03 -16.38
CA GLN A 49 -29.86 -22.58 -15.05
C GLN A 49 -28.51 -21.87 -15.18
N GLN A 50 -27.59 -22.42 -15.98
CA GLN A 50 -26.29 -21.80 -16.22
C GLN A 50 -26.43 -20.39 -16.83
N LYS A 51 -27.35 -20.20 -17.78
CA LYS A 51 -27.61 -18.90 -18.38
C LYS A 51 -28.21 -17.91 -17.39
N GLU A 52 -29.11 -18.35 -16.53
CA GLU A 52 -29.72 -17.52 -15.49
C GLU A 52 -28.67 -17.07 -14.46
N ILE A 53 -27.81 -17.99 -14.00
CA ILE A 53 -26.71 -17.67 -13.09
C ILE A 53 -25.75 -16.65 -13.73
N GLU A 54 -25.37 -16.83 -14.99
CA GLU A 54 -24.47 -15.89 -15.69
C GLU A 54 -25.09 -14.48 -15.79
N GLN A 55 -26.42 -14.38 -15.97
CA GLN A 55 -27.10 -13.08 -15.95
C GLN A 55 -27.04 -12.41 -14.57
N LEU A 56 -27.20 -13.18 -13.49
CA LEU A 56 -27.07 -12.68 -12.12
C LEU A 56 -25.66 -12.19 -11.82
N ILE A 57 -24.64 -12.93 -12.27
CA ILE A 57 -23.24 -12.54 -12.12
C ILE A 57 -22.99 -11.23 -12.86
N GLN A 58 -23.37 -11.13 -14.13
CA GLN A 58 -23.19 -9.90 -14.93
C GLN A 58 -23.92 -8.69 -14.35
N LEU A 59 -25.11 -8.88 -13.79
CA LEU A 59 -25.84 -7.81 -13.11
C LEU A 59 -25.08 -7.34 -11.87
N THR A 60 -24.55 -8.28 -11.09
CA THR A 60 -23.79 -8.01 -9.86
C THR A 60 -22.47 -7.31 -10.17
N GLU A 61 -21.73 -7.78 -11.16
CA GLU A 61 -20.49 -7.15 -11.65
C GLU A 61 -20.75 -5.71 -12.08
N LYS A 62 -21.84 -5.47 -12.82
CA LYS A 62 -22.21 -4.11 -13.24
C LYS A 62 -22.64 -3.22 -12.07
N LEU A 63 -23.25 -3.81 -11.04
CA LEU A 63 -23.73 -3.08 -9.87
C LEU A 63 -22.57 -2.70 -8.92
N LEU A 64 -21.56 -3.56 -8.83
CA LEU A 64 -20.37 -3.38 -8.00
C LEU A 64 -19.19 -2.75 -8.76
N ASP A 65 -19.29 -2.64 -10.08
CA ASP A 65 -18.27 -2.12 -10.99
C ASP A 65 -16.93 -2.85 -10.88
N ASP A 66 -16.99 -4.17 -10.70
CA ASP A 66 -15.83 -5.03 -10.47
C ASP A 66 -16.13 -6.46 -10.97
N ASP A 67 -15.10 -7.28 -11.13
CA ASP A 67 -15.26 -8.67 -11.60
C ASP A 67 -15.66 -9.62 -10.45
N SER A 68 -16.35 -10.71 -10.78
CA SER A 68 -16.93 -11.61 -9.79
C SER A 68 -15.91 -12.30 -8.87
N GLU A 69 -14.69 -12.53 -9.36
CA GLU A 69 -13.59 -13.09 -8.55
C GLU A 69 -13.10 -12.04 -7.54
N THR A 70 -12.81 -10.83 -8.01
CA THR A 70 -12.33 -9.71 -7.19
C THR A 70 -13.37 -9.31 -6.14
N ILE A 71 -14.66 -9.25 -6.50
CA ILE A 71 -15.77 -8.99 -5.56
C ILE A 71 -15.69 -9.96 -4.39
N LEU A 72 -15.63 -11.26 -4.66
CA LEU A 72 -15.67 -12.27 -3.60
C LEU A 72 -14.39 -12.28 -2.76
N VAL A 73 -13.23 -12.00 -3.38
CA VAL A 73 -11.96 -11.87 -2.67
C VAL A 73 -12.00 -10.68 -1.72
N ASN A 74 -12.45 -9.51 -2.18
CA ASN A 74 -12.56 -8.30 -1.37
C ASN A 74 -13.48 -8.52 -0.16
N GLU A 75 -14.65 -9.13 -0.38
CA GLU A 75 -15.63 -9.43 0.68
C GLU A 75 -15.07 -10.42 1.72
N ARG A 76 -14.27 -11.41 1.30
CA ARG A 76 -13.57 -12.33 2.22
C ARG A 76 -12.53 -11.59 3.06
N TYR A 77 -11.73 -10.73 2.45
CA TYR A 77 -10.75 -9.93 3.17
C TYR A 77 -11.40 -8.94 4.13
N GLU A 78 -12.50 -8.32 3.73
CA GLU A 78 -13.25 -7.42 4.60
C GLU A 78 -13.81 -8.17 5.81
N PHE A 79 -14.43 -9.33 5.60
CA PHE A 79 -14.92 -10.18 6.69
C PHE A 79 -13.80 -10.58 7.66
N ILE A 80 -12.64 -11.01 7.15
CA ILE A 80 -11.48 -11.35 7.98
C ILE A 80 -10.98 -10.12 8.73
N THR A 81 -10.94 -8.96 8.09
CA THR A 81 -10.50 -7.70 8.72
C THR A 81 -11.40 -7.32 9.88
N GLN A 82 -12.72 -7.40 9.69
CA GLN A 82 -13.70 -7.15 10.75
C GLN A 82 -13.55 -8.17 11.90
N LEU A 83 -13.36 -9.45 11.58
CA LEU A 83 -13.17 -10.50 12.58
C LEU A 83 -11.86 -10.31 13.37
N CYS A 84 -10.78 -9.94 12.70
CA CYS A 84 -9.50 -9.58 13.31
C CYS A 84 -9.66 -8.37 14.22
N ALA A 85 -10.38 -7.33 13.81
CA ALA A 85 -10.62 -6.15 14.64
C ALA A 85 -11.39 -6.47 15.93
N LEU A 86 -12.27 -7.48 15.91
CA LEU A 86 -13.02 -7.93 17.09
C LEU A 86 -12.20 -8.86 18.01
N SER A 87 -11.27 -9.62 17.45
CA SER A 87 -10.52 -10.66 18.18
C SER A 87 -9.15 -10.19 18.65
N VAL A 88 -8.54 -9.24 17.94
CA VAL A 88 -7.25 -8.65 18.27
C VAL A 88 -7.48 -7.44 19.16
N VAL A 89 -7.21 -7.60 20.45
CA VAL A 89 -7.02 -6.46 21.35
C VAL A 89 -5.63 -5.90 21.07
N SER A 90 -5.55 -4.90 20.20
CA SER A 90 -4.31 -4.16 19.99
C SER A 90 -3.91 -3.45 21.29
N ASN A 91 -2.90 -3.96 21.97
CA ASN A 91 -2.21 -3.25 23.07
C ASN A 91 -1.35 -2.08 22.56
N ASP A 92 -1.23 -1.91 21.24
CA ASP A 92 -0.61 -0.73 20.65
C ASP A 92 -1.61 0.42 20.58
N SER A 93 -1.83 1.02 21.75
CA SER A 93 -2.20 2.42 21.85
C SER A 93 -1.18 3.25 21.06
N PHE A 94 -1.55 3.70 19.86
CA PHE A 94 -1.05 4.95 19.27
C PHE A 94 0.45 5.21 19.51
N GLN A 95 1.31 4.23 19.27
CA GLN A 95 2.74 4.46 19.37
C GLN A 95 3.13 5.16 18.08
N LEU A 96 3.18 6.50 18.13
CA LEU A 96 3.77 7.32 17.08
C LEU A 96 5.08 6.64 16.66
N SER A 97 5.16 6.30 15.37
CA SER A 97 6.38 5.73 14.80
C SER A 97 7.54 6.68 15.10
N MET A 98 8.76 6.17 15.22
CA MET A 98 9.93 7.05 15.39
C MET A 98 10.00 8.10 14.28
N SER A 99 9.50 7.76 13.08
CA SER A 99 9.32 8.70 11.96
C SER A 99 8.32 9.81 12.30
N ASP A 100 7.13 9.46 12.82
CA ASP A 100 6.08 10.44 13.15
C ASP A 100 6.53 11.43 14.23
N LYS A 101 7.34 10.95 15.19
CA LYS A 101 7.91 11.81 16.25
C LYS A 101 8.93 12.80 15.70
N ILE A 102 9.76 12.36 14.75
CA ILE A 102 10.75 13.21 14.09
C ILE A 102 10.05 14.26 13.25
N ASP A 103 9.04 13.88 12.48
CA ASP A 103 8.28 14.82 11.65
C ASP A 103 7.56 15.86 12.52
N GLN A 104 7.00 15.48 13.67
CA GLN A 104 6.37 16.42 14.59
C GLN A 104 7.37 17.45 15.15
N ILE A 105 8.61 17.05 15.40
CA ILE A 105 9.69 17.96 15.86
C ILE A 105 10.17 18.86 14.71
N ALA A 106 10.38 18.29 13.53
CA ALA A 106 10.89 19.01 12.36
C ALA A 106 9.87 20.03 11.82
N THR A 107 8.57 19.70 11.86
CA THR A 107 7.48 20.59 11.40
C THR A 107 6.97 21.54 12.47
N ASN A 108 7.44 21.45 13.72
CA ASN A 108 7.06 22.38 14.77
C ASN A 108 7.59 23.79 14.45
N ARG A 109 6.66 24.73 14.25
CA ARG A 109 6.92 26.13 13.88
C ARG A 109 8.00 26.82 14.72
N TRP A 110 8.15 26.44 15.99
CA TRP A 110 9.13 27.05 16.89
C TRP A 110 10.51 26.36 16.85
N LEU A 111 10.55 25.05 16.63
CA LEU A 111 11.80 24.27 16.53
C LEU A 111 12.40 24.27 15.12
N ALA A 112 11.60 24.53 14.10
CA ALA A 112 12.04 24.59 12.71
C ALA A 112 13.15 25.63 12.48
N LEU A 113 13.03 26.83 13.07
CA LEU A 113 14.03 27.90 12.93
C LEU A 113 15.38 27.55 13.59
N PRO A 114 15.43 27.08 14.86
CA PRO A 114 16.67 26.59 15.47
C PRO A 114 17.33 25.43 14.72
N ILE A 115 16.55 24.43 14.30
CA ILE A 115 17.06 23.27 13.56
C ILE A 115 17.67 23.72 12.22
N PHE A 116 16.97 24.58 11.49
CA PHE A 116 17.46 25.14 10.24
C PHE A 116 18.78 25.90 10.43
N ALA A 117 18.85 26.77 11.44
CA ALA A 117 20.07 27.51 11.74
C ALA A 117 21.24 26.58 12.10
N PHE A 118 20.98 25.53 12.88
CA PHE A 118 22.00 24.54 13.24
C PHE A 118 22.52 23.76 12.03
N VAL A 119 21.62 23.30 11.14
CA VAL A 119 22.01 22.60 9.91
C VAL A 119 22.82 23.51 8.99
N MET A 120 22.37 24.76 8.81
CA MET A 120 23.10 25.73 8.00
C MET A 120 24.48 26.05 8.59
N TRP A 121 24.58 26.17 9.92
CA TRP A 121 25.85 26.32 10.60
C TRP A 121 26.77 25.10 10.42
N LEU A 122 26.23 23.88 10.53
CA LEU A 122 27.00 22.65 10.34
C LEU A 122 27.53 22.53 8.90
N ILE A 123 26.70 22.83 7.90
CA ILE A 123 27.12 22.84 6.49
C ILE A 123 28.23 23.86 6.27
N TYR A 124 28.06 25.08 6.79
CA TYR A 124 29.07 26.13 6.71
C TYR A 124 30.39 25.72 7.39
N TYR A 125 30.29 25.14 8.59
CA TYR A 125 31.42 24.65 9.35
C TYR A 125 32.19 23.58 8.58
N LEU A 126 31.49 22.58 8.04
CA LEU A 126 32.11 21.54 7.22
C LEU A 126 32.75 22.15 5.96
N ALA A 127 32.02 22.98 5.22
CA ALA A 127 32.53 23.60 4.00
C ALA A 127 33.83 24.39 4.25
N ILE A 128 33.95 25.10 5.37
CA ILE A 128 35.12 25.92 5.65
C ILE A 128 36.23 25.15 6.36
N GLN A 129 35.90 24.37 7.38
CA GLN A 129 36.91 23.71 8.22
C GLN A 129 37.49 22.46 7.58
N THR A 130 36.79 21.80 6.67
CA THR A 130 37.33 20.62 5.97
C THR A 130 37.77 20.95 4.55
N VAL A 131 36.89 21.56 3.74
CA VAL A 131 37.21 21.88 2.34
C VAL A 131 37.93 23.22 2.22
N GLY A 132 37.54 24.21 3.02
CA GLY A 132 38.13 25.55 2.99
C GLY A 132 39.56 25.58 3.51
N THR A 133 39.89 24.85 4.58
CA THR A 133 41.26 24.73 5.11
C THR A 133 42.17 24.01 4.11
N MET A 134 41.76 22.85 3.61
CA MET A 134 42.49 22.13 2.56
C MET A 134 42.70 22.96 1.29
N GLY A 135 41.69 23.71 0.86
CA GLY A 135 41.81 24.62 -0.29
C GLY A 135 42.72 25.81 -0.02
N THR A 136 42.66 26.39 1.18
CA THR A 136 43.51 27.52 1.58
C THR A 136 44.97 27.09 1.70
N ASP A 137 45.22 25.94 2.32
CA ASP A 137 46.57 25.37 2.47
C ASP A 137 47.16 25.01 1.10
N TRP A 138 46.37 24.43 0.18
CA TRP A 138 46.83 24.16 -1.19
C TRP A 138 47.20 25.44 -1.95
N ILE A 139 46.37 26.49 -1.86
CA ILE A 139 46.66 27.78 -2.51
C ILE A 139 47.94 28.40 -1.92
N ASN A 140 48.09 28.38 -0.61
CA ASN A 140 49.24 29.01 0.05
C ASN A 140 50.55 28.26 -0.26
N ASP A 141 50.54 26.93 -0.18
CA ASP A 141 51.74 26.12 -0.37
C ASP A 141 52.12 25.93 -1.84
N THR A 142 51.12 25.72 -2.71
CA THR A 142 51.36 25.45 -4.15
C THR A 142 51.41 26.73 -4.95
N LEU A 143 50.38 27.58 -4.86
CA LEU A 143 50.30 28.79 -5.69
C LEU A 143 51.29 29.87 -5.23
N PHE A 144 51.30 30.18 -3.92
CA PHE A 144 52.14 31.25 -3.35
C PHE A 144 53.51 30.77 -2.86
N GLY A 145 53.63 29.50 -2.44
CA GLY A 145 54.87 28.93 -1.90
C GLY A 145 55.87 28.46 -2.96
N THR A 146 55.40 27.90 -4.07
CA THR A 146 56.29 27.32 -5.11
C THR A 146 56.13 27.99 -6.46
N TRP A 147 54.90 28.15 -6.95
CA TRP A 147 54.65 28.56 -8.33
C TRP A 147 54.93 30.05 -8.60
N LEU A 148 54.49 30.95 -7.70
CA LEU A 148 54.73 32.39 -7.78
C LEU A 148 56.21 32.77 -7.61
N PRO A 149 56.95 32.27 -6.61
CA PRO A 149 58.37 32.56 -6.45
C PRO A 149 59.22 32.03 -7.61
N GLU A 150 58.89 30.86 -8.17
CA GLU A 150 59.61 30.29 -9.31
C GLU A 150 59.37 31.07 -10.62
N HIS A 151 58.18 31.62 -10.83
CA HIS A 151 57.89 32.48 -11.99
C HIS A 151 58.45 33.89 -11.87
N VAL A 152 58.42 34.50 -10.69
CA VAL A 152 58.96 35.85 -10.46
C VAL A 152 60.50 35.84 -10.43
N SER A 153 61.14 34.75 -10.01
CA SER A 153 62.61 34.61 -10.04
C SER A 153 63.19 34.22 -11.41
N ARG A 154 62.33 33.82 -12.37
CA ARG A 154 62.71 33.55 -13.77
C ARG A 154 62.51 34.74 -14.72
N LEU A 155 61.99 35.86 -14.21
CA LEU A 155 61.91 37.17 -14.88
C LEU A 155 63.06 38.06 -14.43
#